data_AF-A0A7X7RJ28-F1
#
_entry.id   AF-A0A7X7RJ28-F1
#
_cell.length_a   1.000
_cell.length_b   1.000
_cell.length_c   1.000
_cell.angle_alpha   90.00
_cell.angle_beta   90.00
_cell.angle_gamma   90.00
#
_symmetry.space_group_name_H-M   'P 1'
#
loop_
_entity.id
_entity.type
_entity.pdbx_description
1 polymer ?
#
loop_
_entity_poly.entity_id
_entity_poly.type
_entity_poly.pdbx_seq_one_letter_code
_entity_poly.pdbx_strand_id
1 'polypeptide(L)'
;SALVGKWLAQDMVWTFTALDEQSGRYTLNTQLQEQPPGEFSASFGVINSRQFLEIMPTRPEAIHTKTFLGGHFVTLRSFWRVTLAGDDLTLTPLSGKWLEEMLKQSKISIAQAKTDNGLCFLTASTEELRQFLSEYGGDSGAFPVEGAEKGLQFVRAAKP
;
A
#
# COMPACT_ATOMS: atom_id res chain seq x y z
N SER A 1 -10.70 -15.35 3.88
CA SER A 1 -10.14 -14.07 3.41
C SER A 1 -8.80 -14.30 2.72
N ALA A 2 -8.53 -13.66 1.57
CA ALA A 2 -7.51 -14.09 0.58
C ALA A 2 -6.05 -13.90 1.03
N LEU A 3 -5.76 -12.86 1.81
CA LEU A 3 -4.40 -12.52 2.24
C LEU A 3 -4.03 -13.07 3.63
N VAL A 4 -4.97 -13.63 4.39
CA VAL A 4 -4.72 -14.07 5.78
C VAL A 4 -3.55 -15.04 5.86
N GLY A 5 -2.64 -14.79 6.79
CA GLY A 5 -1.48 -15.63 7.06
C GLY A 5 -0.16 -14.87 7.01
N LYS A 6 0.92 -15.64 7.11
CA LYS A 6 2.31 -15.16 7.10
C LYS A 6 2.89 -15.29 5.69
N TRP A 7 3.55 -14.24 5.24
CA TRP A 7 4.14 -14.09 3.92
C TRP A 7 5.62 -13.73 4.07
N LEU A 8 6.47 -14.40 3.32
CA LEU A 8 7.93 -14.33 3.44
C LEU A 8 8.51 -13.78 2.14
N ALA A 9 9.38 -12.78 2.22
CA ALA A 9 10.10 -12.22 1.08
C ALA A 9 11.49 -11.79 1.52
N GLN A 10 12.57 -12.39 0.98
CA GLN A 10 13.97 -12.09 1.37
C GLN A 10 14.09 -11.88 2.90
N ASP A 11 14.32 -10.65 3.35
CA ASP A 11 14.54 -10.25 4.74
C ASP A 11 13.29 -9.62 5.39
N MET A 12 12.10 -9.91 4.83
CA MET A 12 10.81 -9.35 5.21
C MET A 12 9.80 -10.46 5.54
N VAL A 13 9.03 -10.22 6.59
CA VAL A 13 7.90 -11.05 7.00
C VAL A 13 6.68 -10.18 7.19
N TRP A 14 5.62 -10.48 6.43
CA TRP A 14 4.35 -9.77 6.52
C TRP A 14 3.27 -10.73 7.02
N THR A 15 2.53 -10.32 8.04
CA THR A 15 1.44 -11.12 8.60
C THR A 15 0.13 -10.36 8.51
N PHE A 16 -0.81 -10.91 7.75
CA PHE A 16 -2.17 -10.38 7.65
C PHE A 16 -3.10 -11.17 8.58
N THR A 17 -3.73 -10.46 9.50
CA THR A 17 -4.79 -10.97 10.37
C THR A 17 -6.09 -10.32 9.95
N ALA A 18 -7.09 -11.11 9.56
CA ALA A 18 -8.40 -10.56 9.21
C ALA A 18 -9.07 -9.91 10.43
N LEU A 19 -9.64 -8.71 10.25
CA LEU A 19 -10.45 -8.07 11.28
C LEU A 19 -11.87 -8.65 11.34
N ASP A 20 -12.35 -9.13 10.20
CA ASP A 20 -13.59 -9.89 10.06
C ASP A 20 -13.51 -10.76 8.80
N GLU A 21 -14.39 -11.76 8.69
CA GLU A 21 -14.30 -12.76 7.62
C GLU A 21 -14.71 -12.24 6.24
N GLN A 22 -15.41 -11.10 6.15
CA GLN A 22 -16.15 -10.68 4.95
C GLN A 22 -15.70 -9.34 4.33
N SER A 23 -15.00 -8.48 5.06
CA SER A 23 -14.74 -7.09 4.65
C SER A 23 -13.48 -6.89 3.83
N GLY A 24 -12.59 -7.89 3.77
CA GLY A 24 -11.26 -7.71 3.20
C GLY A 24 -10.41 -6.73 4.02
N ARG A 25 -10.71 -6.50 5.30
CA ARG A 25 -9.91 -5.66 6.20
C ARG A 25 -8.99 -6.50 7.06
N TYR A 26 -7.79 -5.99 7.31
CA TYR A 26 -6.75 -6.69 8.03
C TYR A 26 -6.00 -5.75 8.98
N THR A 27 -5.49 -6.33 10.06
CA THR A 27 -4.24 -5.84 10.67
C THR A 27 -3.08 -6.44 9.87
N LEU A 28 -2.16 -5.59 9.44
CA LEU A 28 -0.91 -5.97 8.79
C LEU A 28 0.25 -5.68 9.76
N ASN A 29 0.96 -6.73 10.15
CA ASN A 29 2.22 -6.63 10.90
C ASN A 29 3.38 -6.92 9.97
N THR A 30 4.38 -6.05 9.98
CA THR A 30 5.59 -6.16 9.15
C THR A 30 6.81 -6.32 10.05
N GLN A 31 7.70 -7.22 9.66
CA GLN A 31 9.03 -7.36 10.25
C GLN A 31 10.01 -7.27 9.09
N LEU A 32 10.96 -6.34 9.19
CA LEU A 32 12.03 -6.16 8.23
C LEU A 32 13.35 -6.23 9.01
N GLN A 33 14.38 -6.84 8.41
CA GLN A 33 15.69 -6.87 9.02
C GLN A 33 16.20 -5.43 9.28
N GLU A 34 16.80 -5.23 10.45
CA GLU A 34 17.35 -3.94 10.91
C GLU A 34 16.33 -2.80 11.10
N GLN A 35 15.02 -3.07 11.05
CA GLN A 35 13.98 -2.07 11.30
C GLN A 35 13.04 -2.51 12.43
N PRO A 36 12.48 -1.56 13.20
CA PRO A 36 11.40 -1.87 14.12
C PRO A 36 10.20 -2.49 13.39
N PRO A 37 9.47 -3.43 14.01
CA PRO A 37 8.23 -3.93 13.46
C PRO A 37 7.25 -2.78 13.21
N GLY A 38 6.56 -2.84 12.07
CA GLY A 38 5.51 -1.88 11.70
C GLY A 38 4.13 -2.51 11.80
N GLU A 39 3.17 -1.74 12.31
CA GLU A 39 1.75 -2.12 12.35
C GLU A 39 0.91 -1.19 11.47
N PHE A 40 0.01 -1.80 10.70
CA PHE A 40 -0.81 -1.11 9.72
C PHE A 40 -2.24 -1.66 9.74
N SER A 41 -3.19 -0.79 9.41
CA SER A 41 -4.49 -1.23 8.90
C SER A 41 -4.38 -1.42 7.39
N ALA A 42 -4.93 -2.52 6.88
CA ALA A 42 -4.95 -2.78 5.45
C ALA A 42 -6.37 -3.14 4.96
N SER A 43 -6.70 -2.71 3.74
CA SER A 43 -7.98 -3.01 3.10
C SER A 43 -7.74 -3.54 1.69
N PHE A 44 -8.26 -4.73 1.41
CA PHE A 44 -8.17 -5.38 0.11
C PHE A 44 -9.48 -5.21 -0.66
N GLY A 45 -9.38 -4.79 -1.92
CA GLY A 45 -10.54 -4.56 -2.77
C GLY A 45 -10.27 -4.86 -4.24
N VAL A 46 -11.34 -4.84 -5.02
CA VAL A 46 -11.30 -5.05 -6.47
C VAL A 46 -11.86 -3.83 -7.19
N ILE A 47 -11.13 -3.32 -8.18
CA ILE A 47 -11.54 -2.23 -9.08
C ILE A 47 -11.22 -2.67 -10.51
N ASN A 48 -12.22 -2.67 -11.40
CA ASN A 48 -12.07 -3.08 -12.82
C ASN A 48 -11.34 -4.42 -12.97
N SER A 49 -11.78 -5.43 -12.20
CA SER A 49 -11.21 -6.79 -12.16
C SER A 49 -9.75 -6.88 -11.69
N ARG A 50 -9.19 -5.79 -11.13
CA ARG A 50 -7.84 -5.74 -10.56
C ARG A 50 -7.90 -5.64 -9.06
N GLN A 51 -6.99 -6.32 -8.38
CA GLN A 51 -6.93 -6.36 -6.93
C GLN A 51 -6.00 -5.28 -6.41
N PHE A 52 -6.42 -4.59 -5.36
CA PHE A 52 -5.64 -3.54 -4.71
C PHE A 52 -5.61 -3.74 -3.20
N LEU A 53 -4.49 -3.36 -2.60
CA LEU A 53 -4.29 -3.28 -1.17
C LEU A 53 -4.05 -1.83 -0.80
N GLU A 54 -4.96 -1.27 -0.02
CA GLU A 54 -4.72 -0.03 0.70
C GLU A 54 -4.00 -0.36 2.01
N ILE A 55 -2.93 0.37 2.31
CA ILE A 55 -2.15 0.25 3.55
C ILE A 55 -2.11 1.61 4.24
N MET A 56 -2.40 1.62 5.52
CA MET A 56 -2.44 2.82 6.36
C MET A 56 -1.75 2.54 7.69
N PRO A 57 -0.76 3.34 8.12
CA PRO A 57 -0.07 3.11 9.37
C PRO A 57 -1.02 3.31 10.56
N THR A 58 -0.89 2.46 11.57
CA THR A 58 -1.53 2.72 12.86
C THR A 58 -0.78 3.86 13.53
N ARG A 59 -1.53 4.77 14.19
CA ARG A 59 -0.92 5.88 14.92
C ARG A 59 -0.13 5.29 16.10
N PRO A 60 1.18 5.57 16.23
CA PRO A 60 1.93 5.13 17.40
C PRO A 60 1.33 5.71 18.68
N GLU A 61 1.21 4.92 19.74
CA GLU A 61 0.67 5.38 21.03
C GLU A 61 1.46 6.58 21.59
N ALA A 62 2.77 6.61 21.36
CA ALA A 62 3.65 7.72 21.74
C ALA A 62 3.28 9.06 21.09
N ILE A 63 2.53 9.05 19.97
CA ILE A 63 2.08 10.24 19.25
C ILE A 63 0.59 10.47 19.56
N HIS A 64 0.30 10.89 20.78
CA HIS A 64 -1.07 11.12 21.25
C HIS A 64 -1.71 12.35 20.58
N THR A 65 -2.96 12.22 20.13
CA THR A 65 -3.68 13.25 19.33
C THR A 65 -3.82 14.61 20.01
N LYS A 66 -3.83 14.64 21.35
CA LYS A 66 -3.90 15.88 22.14
C LYS A 66 -2.55 16.59 22.32
N THR A 67 -1.44 16.00 21.86
CA THR A 67 -0.12 16.65 21.94
C THR A 67 0.09 17.57 20.74
N PHE A 68 0.94 18.59 20.87
CA PHE A 68 1.28 19.48 19.76
C PHE A 68 1.79 18.68 18.56
N LEU A 69 2.74 17.75 18.78
CA LEU A 69 3.24 16.86 17.73
C LEU A 69 2.13 15.99 17.14
N GLY A 70 1.25 15.43 17.98
CA GLY A 70 0.16 14.57 17.54
C GLY A 70 -0.89 15.27 16.67
N GLY A 71 -1.12 16.56 16.89
CA GLY A 71 -1.97 17.41 16.05
C GLY A 71 -1.36 17.73 14.67
N HIS A 72 -0.04 17.55 14.51
CA HIS A 72 0.68 17.73 13.24
C HIS A 72 0.98 16.38 12.55
N PHE A 73 0.55 15.25 13.13
CA PHE A 73 0.74 13.94 12.53
C PHE A 73 -0.39 13.64 11.54
N VAL A 74 -0.03 13.48 10.27
CA VAL A 74 -0.94 13.10 9.18
C VAL A 74 -0.67 11.65 8.77
N THR A 75 -1.69 10.81 8.87
CA THR A 75 -1.62 9.43 8.39
C THR A 75 -1.74 9.41 6.87
N LEU A 76 -0.72 8.90 6.19
CA LEU A 76 -0.73 8.72 4.75
C LEU A 76 -1.17 7.30 4.37
N ARG A 77 -1.98 7.21 3.31
CA ARG A 77 -2.43 5.95 2.72
C ARG A 77 -1.58 5.63 1.50
N SER A 78 -1.29 4.35 1.29
CA SER A 78 -0.64 3.87 0.06
C SER A 78 -1.50 2.79 -0.59
N PHE A 79 -1.48 2.74 -1.93
CA PHE A 79 -2.20 1.75 -2.73
C PHE A 79 -1.21 0.91 -3.51
N TRP A 80 -1.39 -0.40 -3.42
CA TRP A 80 -0.54 -1.38 -4.05
C TRP A 80 -1.41 -2.30 -4.90
N ARG A 81 -1.00 -2.58 -6.14
CA ARG A 81 -1.62 -3.62 -6.94
C ARG A 81 -1.25 -4.98 -6.36
N VAL A 82 -2.23 -5.84 -6.22
CA VAL A 82 -2.06 -7.21 -5.72
C VAL A 82 -2.15 -8.17 -6.90
N THR A 83 -1.23 -9.11 -6.95
CA THR A 83 -1.34 -10.30 -7.81
C THR A 83 -1.13 -11.52 -6.94
N LEU A 84 -2.18 -12.31 -6.80
CA LEU A 84 -2.20 -13.52 -5.96
C LEU A 84 -2.32 -14.75 -6.85
N ALA A 85 -1.37 -15.67 -6.76
CA ALA A 85 -1.34 -16.92 -7.49
C ALA A 85 -1.03 -18.07 -6.52
N GLY A 86 -2.08 -18.65 -5.92
CA GLY A 86 -1.92 -19.69 -4.90
C GLY A 86 -1.21 -19.16 -3.65
N ASP A 87 0.02 -19.64 -3.43
CA ASP A 87 0.89 -19.25 -2.32
C ASP A 87 1.91 -18.18 -2.70
N ASP A 88 1.86 -17.65 -3.93
CA ASP A 88 2.66 -16.51 -4.37
C ASP A 88 1.84 -15.23 -4.30
N LEU A 89 2.41 -14.20 -3.68
CA LEU A 89 1.84 -12.86 -3.58
C LEU A 89 2.84 -11.86 -4.15
N THR A 90 2.42 -11.10 -5.15
CA THR A 90 3.16 -9.92 -5.62
C THR A 90 2.43 -8.65 -5.22
N LEU A 91 3.13 -7.75 -4.52
CA LEU A 91 2.64 -6.43 -4.15
C LEU A 91 3.41 -5.37 -4.95
N THR A 92 2.74 -4.69 -5.86
CA THR A 92 3.34 -3.64 -6.70
C THR A 92 2.91 -2.26 -6.21
N PRO A 93 3.82 -1.42 -5.70
CA PRO A 93 3.47 -0.05 -5.31
C PRO A 93 3.16 0.79 -6.56
N LEU A 94 2.46 1.92 -6.35
CA LEU A 94 2.35 2.96 -7.36
C LEU A 94 3.76 3.53 -7.65
N SER A 95 4.15 3.57 -8.93
CA SER A 95 5.43 4.15 -9.35
C SER A 95 5.45 5.66 -9.07
N GLY A 96 6.40 6.09 -8.25
CA GLY A 96 6.60 7.51 -7.96
C GLY A 96 7.05 8.28 -9.21
N LYS A 97 7.92 7.66 -10.01
CA LYS A 97 8.41 8.23 -11.26
C LYS A 97 7.28 8.45 -12.27
N TRP A 98 6.44 7.43 -12.50
CA TRP A 98 5.30 7.55 -13.40
C TRP A 98 4.34 8.65 -12.92
N LEU A 99 4.05 8.68 -11.61
CA LEU A 99 3.14 9.66 -11.03
C LEU A 99 3.66 11.08 -11.25
N GLU A 100 4.95 11.32 -10.98
CA GLU A 100 5.60 12.61 -11.21
C GLU A 100 5.56 13.05 -12.67
N GLU A 101 5.84 12.14 -13.61
CA GLU A 101 5.81 12.43 -15.04
C GLU A 101 4.40 12.81 -15.50
N MET A 102 3.37 12.08 -15.05
CA MET A 102 1.97 12.33 -15.39
C MET A 102 1.46 13.65 -14.84
N LEU A 103 1.86 14.00 -13.60
CA LEU A 103 1.54 15.29 -12.99
C LEU A 103 2.26 16.44 -13.71
N LYS A 104 3.54 16.28 -14.04
CA LYS A 104 4.35 17.30 -14.73
C LYS A 104 3.82 17.60 -16.12
N GLN A 105 3.31 16.57 -16.81
CA GLN A 105 2.68 16.70 -18.13
C GLN A 105 1.20 17.13 -18.04
N SER A 106 0.69 17.38 -16.83
CA SER A 106 -0.73 17.71 -16.58
C SER A 106 -1.71 16.69 -17.16
N LYS A 107 -1.27 15.42 -17.28
CA LYS A 107 -2.12 14.32 -17.74
C LYS A 107 -3.05 13.80 -16.65
N ILE A 108 -2.67 14.01 -15.40
CA ILE A 108 -3.52 13.76 -14.23
C ILE A 108 -3.58 15.02 -13.37
N SER A 109 -4.74 15.24 -12.75
CA SER A 109 -4.97 16.25 -11.73
C SER A 109 -5.56 15.55 -10.52
N ILE A 110 -4.72 15.31 -9.51
CA ILE A 110 -5.11 14.65 -8.27
C ILE A 110 -4.41 15.32 -7.10
N ALA A 111 -5.09 15.45 -5.95
CA ALA A 111 -4.48 16.05 -4.78
C ALA A 111 -3.30 15.20 -4.30
N GLN A 112 -2.19 15.90 -4.05
CA GLN A 112 -0.91 15.30 -3.70
C GLN A 112 -0.16 16.17 -2.69
N ALA A 113 0.77 15.56 -1.97
CA ALA A 113 1.77 16.22 -1.17
C ALA A 113 3.16 15.72 -1.56
N LYS A 114 4.16 16.59 -1.47
CA LYS A 114 5.56 16.20 -1.58
C LYS A 114 6.25 16.38 -0.25
N THR A 115 7.05 15.40 0.15
CA THR A 115 7.97 15.56 1.28
C THR A 115 9.25 16.28 0.85
N ASP A 116 10.02 16.77 1.81
CA ASP A 116 11.24 17.55 1.54
C ASP A 116 12.31 16.77 0.76
N ASN A 117 12.29 15.43 0.84
CA ASN A 117 13.15 14.54 0.07
C ASN A 117 12.60 14.20 -1.33
N GLY A 118 11.50 14.84 -1.74
CA GLY A 118 10.92 14.71 -3.09
C GLY A 118 9.88 13.61 -3.26
N LEU A 119 9.59 12.77 -2.26
CA LEU A 119 8.58 11.72 -2.40
C LEU A 119 7.18 12.31 -2.56
N CYS A 120 6.48 11.89 -3.61
CA CYS A 120 5.11 12.29 -3.91
C CYS A 120 4.12 11.29 -3.32
N PHE A 121 3.14 11.80 -2.55
CA PHE A 121 2.05 11.03 -1.96
C PHE A 121 0.71 11.59 -2.43
N LEU A 122 -0.24 10.70 -2.69
CA LEU A 122 -1.61 11.09 -3.01
C LEU A 122 -2.37 11.41 -1.71
N THR A 123 -3.04 12.56 -1.67
CA THR A 123 -3.82 13.06 -0.53
C THR A 123 -5.29 13.31 -0.90
N ALA A 124 -5.70 12.88 -2.09
CA ALA A 124 -7.06 13.00 -2.58
C ALA A 124 -8.09 12.23 -1.76
N SER A 125 -9.36 12.57 -1.95
CA SER A 125 -10.46 11.87 -1.30
C SER A 125 -10.50 10.39 -1.71
N THR A 126 -11.18 9.56 -0.91
CA THR A 126 -11.35 8.13 -1.25
C THR A 126 -12.01 7.94 -2.62
N GLU A 127 -12.97 8.80 -2.99
CA GLU A 127 -13.65 8.71 -4.28
C GLU A 127 -12.70 9.04 -5.44
N GLU A 128 -11.92 10.12 -5.33
CA GLU A 128 -10.92 10.49 -6.34
C GLU A 128 -9.84 9.39 -6.49
N LEU A 129 -9.40 8.79 -5.39
CA LEU A 129 -8.43 7.69 -5.42
C LEU A 129 -9.00 6.45 -6.10
N ARG A 130 -10.28 6.12 -5.86
CA ARG A 130 -10.96 5.01 -6.56
C ARG A 130 -11.08 5.28 -8.05
N GLN A 131 -11.42 6.51 -8.44
CA GLN A 131 -11.48 6.92 -9.83
C GLN A 131 -10.10 6.83 -10.50
N PHE A 132 -9.06 7.33 -9.82
CA PHE A 132 -7.68 7.21 -10.26
C PHE A 132 -7.26 5.75 -10.49
N LEU A 133 -7.57 4.84 -9.57
CA LEU A 133 -7.28 3.42 -9.73
C LEU A 133 -8.14 2.77 -10.84
N SER A 134 -9.36 3.26 -11.06
CA SER A 134 -10.21 2.82 -12.17
C SER A 134 -9.57 3.12 -13.52
N GLU A 135 -9.04 4.34 -13.68
CA GLU A 135 -8.42 4.85 -14.91
C GLU A 135 -7.01 4.27 -15.14
N TYR A 136 -6.15 4.32 -14.13
CA TYR A 136 -4.71 4.04 -14.28
C TYR A 136 -4.27 2.72 -13.63
N GLY A 137 -5.14 2.01 -12.92
CA GLY A 137 -4.81 0.77 -12.24
C GLY A 137 -4.33 -0.37 -13.16
N GLY A 138 -4.61 -0.26 -14.46
CA GLY A 138 -4.12 -1.18 -15.50
C GLY A 138 -2.87 -0.71 -16.23
N ASP A 139 -2.40 0.50 -15.99
CA ASP A 139 -1.21 1.06 -16.64
C ASP A 139 0.05 0.39 -16.06
N SER A 140 0.85 -0.25 -16.91
CA SER A 140 2.10 -0.91 -16.51
C SER A 140 3.19 0.09 -16.12
N GLY A 141 3.06 1.37 -16.48
CA GLY A 141 3.88 2.44 -15.94
C GLY A 141 3.48 2.81 -14.52
N ALA A 142 2.18 2.87 -14.21
CA ALA A 142 1.68 3.17 -12.87
C ALA A 142 2.00 2.03 -11.88
N PHE A 143 1.85 0.78 -12.31
CA PHE A 143 2.14 -0.42 -11.51
C PHE A 143 3.08 -1.36 -12.27
N PRO A 144 4.40 -1.11 -12.22
CA PRO A 144 5.39 -1.80 -13.03
C PRO A 144 5.61 -3.26 -12.61
N VAL A 145 5.68 -4.13 -13.61
CA VAL A 145 6.01 -5.56 -13.44
C VAL A 145 7.52 -5.84 -13.60
N GLU A 146 8.28 -4.85 -14.04
CA GLU A 146 9.72 -4.93 -14.33
C GLU A 146 10.44 -3.66 -13.83
N GLY A 147 11.78 -3.71 -13.76
CA GLY A 147 12.61 -2.58 -13.31
C GLY A 147 12.78 -2.48 -11.79
N ALA A 148 13.25 -1.32 -11.32
CA ALA A 148 13.60 -1.09 -9.92
C ALA A 148 12.40 -0.96 -8.98
N GLU A 149 11.26 -0.48 -9.50
CA GLU A 149 9.99 -0.34 -8.75
C GLU A 149 9.07 -1.56 -8.96
N LYS A 150 9.58 -2.66 -9.53
CA LYS A 150 8.78 -3.87 -9.73
C LYS A 150 8.24 -4.39 -8.40
N GLY A 151 7.09 -5.05 -8.46
CA GLY A 151 6.44 -5.56 -7.26
C GLY A 151 7.31 -6.48 -6.39
N LEU A 152 7.14 -6.35 -5.08
CA LEU A 152 7.72 -7.21 -4.06
C LEU A 152 7.05 -8.59 -4.12
N GLN A 153 7.86 -9.64 -4.16
CA GLN A 153 7.40 -11.02 -4.24
C GLN A 153 7.49 -11.70 -2.88
N PHE A 154 6.37 -12.26 -2.43
CA PHE A 154 6.25 -13.01 -1.20
C PHE A 154 5.75 -14.42 -1.48
N VAL A 155 6.16 -15.35 -0.63
CA VAL A 155 5.64 -16.71 -0.59
C VAL A 155 4.95 -16.94 0.74
N ARG A 156 3.78 -17.58 0.73
CA ARG A 156 3.05 -17.92 1.94
C ARG A 156 3.87 -18.92 2.78
N ALA A 157 4.02 -18.66 4.06
CA ALA A 157 4.58 -19.64 4.97
C ALA A 157 3.65 -20.85 5.06
N ALA A 158 4.22 -22.06 5.02
CA ALA A 158 3.46 -23.28 5.21
C ALA A 158 2.69 -23.23 6.54
N LYS A 159 1.46 -23.78 6.55
CA LYS A 159 0.74 -24.01 7.81
C LYS A 159 1.56 -25.01 8.65
N PRO A 160 1.76 -24.73 9.95
CA PRO A 160 2.43 -25.68 10.83
C PRO A 160 1.68 -27.02 10.92
#